data_AF-A0AAV5QQI4-F1
#
_entry.id   AF-A0AAV5QQI4-F1
#
_cell.length_a   1.000
_cell.length_b   1.000
_cell.length_c   1.000
_cell.angle_alpha   90.00
_cell.angle_beta   90.00
_cell.angle_gamma   90.00
#
_symmetry.space_group_name_H-M   'P 1'
#
loop_
_entity.id
_entity.type
_entity.pdbx_description
1 polymer ?
#
loop_
_entity_poly.entity_id
_entity_poly.type
_entity_poly.pdbx_seq_one_letter_code
_entity_poly.pdbx_strand_id
1 'polypeptide(L)'
;MSKRPGEETEEDTIKKLKIESQQPKDDNNVIDSELLTHQTNYQDDGQQQQQHHHHHHHQHLEPTVEEVNASKAIEDLNKLRAASDIGGPFDYGQLLKQQNGMQAQAQREAQAQAIQAQAQAAQAVNDAQVQQSQQQASQLNVASGRPQAGTDEWHKIRRDNHKEVERRRRENINAGIKALSSLLPTNETNKAQILQRAVEYIKRLKENETNNIEKWTLEKLLTDQAVAELSASNEKLKQELEKTYRELEHYKKIAKEEADKK
;
A
#
# COMPACT_ATOMS: atom_id res chain seq x y z
N MET A 1 22.05 60.01 62.46
CA MET A 1 20.63 59.60 62.52
C MET A 1 20.48 58.34 61.68
N SER A 2 19.60 57.45 62.13
CA SER A 2 19.48 56.02 61.80
C SER A 2 18.81 55.67 60.46
N LYS A 3 19.15 54.46 59.95
CA LYS A 3 18.38 53.52 59.08
C LYS A 3 18.14 53.98 57.62
N ARG A 4 18.17 53.12 56.58
CA ARG A 4 17.59 51.76 56.42
C ARG A 4 18.19 51.04 55.19
N PRO A 5 18.29 49.69 55.18
CA PRO A 5 18.71 48.89 54.03
C PRO A 5 17.49 48.37 53.23
N GLY A 6 17.67 48.17 51.92
CA GLY A 6 16.76 47.39 51.08
C GLY A 6 16.14 48.16 49.92
N GLU A 7 16.74 48.02 48.74
CA GLU A 7 16.06 48.12 47.44
C GLU A 7 16.93 47.34 46.43
N GLU A 8 16.69 46.03 46.38
CA GLU A 8 17.14 45.17 45.28
C GLU A 8 16.18 45.40 44.12
N THR A 9 16.72 45.82 42.97
CA THR A 9 15.97 46.05 41.73
C THR A 9 15.54 44.72 41.11
N GLU A 10 14.28 44.62 40.70
CA GLU A 10 13.63 43.44 40.09
C GLU A 10 14.29 42.88 38.81
N GLU A 11 15.37 43.47 38.31
CA GLU A 11 16.11 43.00 37.14
C GLU A 11 17.09 41.84 37.41
N ASP A 12 17.50 41.61 38.65
CA ASP A 12 18.50 40.59 38.98
C ASP A 12 17.93 39.19 39.30
N THR A 13 16.62 39.09 39.56
CA THR A 13 15.96 37.79 39.82
C THR A 13 15.73 36.99 38.54
N ILE A 14 15.62 37.65 37.38
CA ILE A 14 15.30 36.98 36.09
C ILE A 14 16.54 36.29 35.49
N LYS A 15 17.76 36.75 35.81
CA LYS A 15 19.00 36.10 35.32
C LYS A 15 19.39 34.84 36.11
N LYS A 16 18.84 34.64 37.31
CA LYS A 16 19.17 33.50 38.18
C LYS A 16 18.27 32.27 37.98
N LEU A 17 17.20 32.37 37.16
CA LEU A 17 16.29 31.27 36.84
C LEU A 17 16.51 30.66 35.45
N LYS A 18 17.64 30.96 34.78
CA LYS A 18 17.95 30.44 33.42
C LYS A 18 19.23 29.60 33.36
N ILE A 19 19.59 28.96 34.46
CA ILE A 19 20.71 28.00 34.54
C ILE A 19 20.27 26.79 35.38
N GLU A 20 19.12 26.18 35.07
CA GLU A 20 18.81 24.83 35.57
C GLU A 20 17.72 24.18 34.70
N SER A 21 18.11 23.73 33.51
CA SER A 21 17.40 22.70 32.75
C SER A 21 18.41 22.00 31.84
N GLN A 22 19.33 21.26 32.47
CA GLN A 22 20.10 20.25 31.78
C GLN A 22 19.16 19.07 31.49
N GLN A 23 18.65 18.99 30.27
CA GLN A 23 18.14 17.73 29.73
C GLN A 23 19.31 16.87 29.24
N PRO A 24 19.32 15.55 29.52
CA PRO A 24 20.34 14.66 29.01
C PRO A 24 20.21 14.55 27.48
N LYS A 25 21.36 14.58 26.79
CA LYS A 25 21.45 14.29 25.36
C LYS A 25 21.45 12.78 25.21
N ASP A 26 20.36 12.24 24.69
CA ASP A 26 20.29 10.85 24.24
C ASP A 26 21.09 10.71 22.93
N ASP A 27 22.35 10.32 23.05
CA ASP A 27 23.19 9.88 21.92
C ASP A 27 22.83 8.43 21.52
N ASN A 28 21.55 8.21 21.17
CA ASN A 28 21.10 6.98 20.51
C ASN A 28 20.57 7.32 19.12
N ASN A 29 21.48 7.74 18.25
CA ASN A 29 21.23 7.83 16.82
C ASN A 29 22.38 7.15 16.05
N VAL A 30 22.65 5.90 16.41
CA VAL A 30 23.28 4.94 15.50
C VAL A 30 22.11 4.22 14.83
N ILE A 31 21.66 4.77 13.71
CA ILE A 31 20.70 4.11 12.83
C ILE A 31 21.45 2.95 12.19
N ASP A 32 21.10 1.72 12.58
CA ASP A 32 21.49 0.49 11.91
C ASP A 32 21.09 0.57 10.43
N SER A 33 22.10 0.84 9.60
CA SER A 33 22.01 1.00 8.15
C SER A 33 21.68 -0.30 7.39
N GLU A 34 21.42 -1.42 8.06
CA GLU A 34 21.24 -2.73 7.43
C GLU A 34 19.81 -3.27 7.47
N LEU A 35 18.86 -2.59 8.13
CA LEU A 35 17.49 -3.10 8.31
C LEU A 35 16.41 -2.34 7.51
N LEU A 36 16.77 -1.69 6.41
CA LEU A 36 15.83 -0.90 5.60
C LEU A 36 15.93 -1.19 4.08
N THR A 37 16.12 -2.45 3.71
CA THR A 37 16.10 -2.89 2.29
C THR A 37 15.00 -3.90 1.97
N HIS A 38 14.14 -4.25 2.93
CA HIS A 38 13.03 -5.19 2.71
C HIS A 38 11.67 -4.61 3.13
N GLN A 39 11.22 -3.60 2.39
CA GLN A 39 9.79 -3.34 2.27
C GLN A 39 9.51 -2.61 0.97
N THR A 40 9.15 -3.38 -0.06
CA THR A 40 8.46 -2.85 -1.24
C THR A 40 7.17 -3.63 -1.47
N ASN A 41 6.10 -2.85 -1.61
CA ASN A 41 4.82 -3.11 -2.29
C ASN A 41 3.94 -4.29 -1.83
N TYR A 42 2.94 -3.97 -1.01
CA TYR A 42 1.59 -4.46 -1.24
C TYR A 42 0.93 -3.52 -2.27
N GLN A 43 0.77 -4.00 -3.51
CA GLN A 43 -0.07 -3.37 -4.51
C GLN A 43 -1.41 -4.12 -4.55
N ASP A 44 -2.46 -3.33 -4.31
CA ASP A 44 -3.88 -3.61 -4.40
C ASP A 44 -4.29 -3.59 -5.89
N ASP A 45 -4.64 -4.75 -6.46
CA ASP A 45 -5.17 -4.85 -7.83
C ASP A 45 -6.70 -4.73 -7.80
N GLY A 46 -7.17 -3.49 -7.92
CA GLY A 46 -8.55 -3.17 -8.25
C GLY A 46 -8.89 -3.57 -9.68
N GLN A 47 -9.77 -4.56 -9.84
CA GLN A 47 -10.34 -4.92 -11.15
C GLN A 47 -11.22 -3.79 -11.70
N GLN A 48 -10.81 -3.23 -12.84
CA GLN A 48 -11.61 -2.30 -13.64
C GLN A 48 -12.64 -3.08 -14.46
N GLN A 49 -13.94 -2.86 -14.19
CA GLN A 49 -15.02 -3.29 -15.08
C GLN A 49 -15.16 -2.32 -16.26
N GLN A 50 -14.98 -2.84 -17.47
CA GLN A 50 -15.29 -2.14 -18.72
C GLN A 50 -16.80 -2.16 -18.98
N GLN A 51 -17.36 -0.99 -19.28
CA GLN A 51 -18.73 -0.82 -19.74
C GLN A 51 -18.81 -1.01 -21.26
N HIS A 52 -19.67 -1.90 -21.74
CA HIS A 52 -20.13 -1.93 -23.14
C HIS A 52 -21.66 -1.83 -23.18
N HIS A 53 -22.17 -0.87 -23.97
CA HIS A 53 -23.58 -0.76 -24.37
C HIS A 53 -23.77 -1.43 -25.74
N HIS A 54 -24.84 -2.22 -25.93
CA HIS A 54 -25.64 -2.27 -27.18
C HIS A 54 -27.01 -2.96 -26.95
N HIS A 55 -27.94 -2.70 -27.89
CA HIS A 55 -29.40 -2.73 -27.78
C HIS A 55 -30.04 -3.97 -28.45
N HIS A 56 -31.23 -4.39 -27.96
CA HIS A 56 -32.36 -5.10 -28.64
C HIS A 56 -32.33 -6.62 -28.99
N HIS A 57 -33.29 -7.33 -28.37
CA HIS A 57 -34.32 -8.27 -28.92
C HIS A 57 -33.96 -9.62 -29.60
N HIS A 58 -34.60 -10.69 -29.09
CA HIS A 58 -35.24 -11.86 -29.75
C HIS A 58 -34.82 -13.28 -29.27
N GLN A 59 -35.82 -14.17 -29.20
CA GLN A 59 -35.84 -15.50 -28.57
C GLN A 59 -35.10 -16.58 -29.39
N HIS A 60 -34.25 -17.41 -28.75
CA HIS A 60 -34.02 -18.82 -29.09
C HIS A 60 -33.24 -19.56 -27.99
N LEU A 61 -33.55 -20.84 -27.75
CA LEU A 61 -32.93 -21.70 -26.72
C LEU A 61 -31.55 -22.24 -27.18
N GLU A 62 -30.49 -21.88 -26.46
CA GLU A 62 -29.10 -22.36 -26.57
C GLU A 62 -28.52 -22.51 -25.14
N PRO A 63 -27.60 -23.46 -24.89
CA PRO A 63 -27.09 -23.75 -23.55
C PRO A 63 -26.33 -22.56 -22.98
N THR A 64 -26.55 -22.27 -21.70
CA THR A 64 -26.04 -21.07 -21.04
C THR A 64 -24.52 -21.13 -20.85
N VAL A 65 -23.88 -19.96 -20.85
CA VAL A 65 -22.46 -19.74 -20.53
C VAL A 65 -21.99 -20.40 -19.23
N GLU A 66 -22.91 -20.76 -18.33
CA GLU A 66 -22.61 -21.50 -17.09
C GLU A 66 -22.24 -22.97 -17.35
N GLU A 67 -22.85 -23.65 -18.34
CA GLU A 67 -22.51 -25.03 -18.69
C GLU A 67 -21.14 -25.14 -19.41
N VAL A 68 -20.78 -24.14 -20.21
CA VAL A 68 -19.47 -24.05 -20.88
C VAL A 68 -18.35 -23.79 -19.86
N ASN A 69 -18.62 -22.96 -18.85
CA ASN A 69 -17.67 -22.68 -17.76
C ASN A 69 -17.50 -23.88 -16.81
N ALA A 70 -18.58 -24.63 -16.52
CA ALA A 70 -18.52 -25.86 -15.74
C ALA A 70 -17.71 -26.96 -16.47
N SER A 71 -17.88 -27.09 -17.78
CA SER A 71 -17.13 -28.06 -18.59
C SER A 71 -15.63 -27.77 -18.60
N LYS A 72 -15.24 -26.48 -18.63
CA LYS A 72 -13.84 -26.05 -18.58
C LYS A 72 -13.20 -26.28 -17.21
N ALA A 73 -13.96 -26.05 -16.13
CA ALA A 73 -13.50 -26.32 -14.76
C ALA A 73 -13.30 -27.83 -14.47
N ILE A 74 -14.12 -28.70 -15.05
CA ILE A 74 -13.98 -30.16 -14.95
C ILE A 74 -12.74 -30.64 -15.72
N GLU A 75 -12.44 -30.03 -16.87
CA GLU A 75 -11.23 -30.33 -17.64
C GLU A 75 -9.96 -29.93 -16.88
N ASP A 76 -9.97 -28.78 -16.21
CA ASP A 76 -8.85 -28.30 -15.40
C ASP A 76 -8.63 -29.15 -14.13
N LEU A 77 -9.71 -29.63 -13.50
CA LEU A 77 -9.62 -30.60 -12.40
C LEU A 77 -9.06 -31.96 -12.84
N ASN A 78 -9.41 -32.43 -14.04
CA ASN A 78 -8.84 -33.66 -14.60
C ASN A 78 -7.37 -33.50 -15.00
N LYS A 79 -6.95 -32.31 -15.45
CA LYS A 79 -5.53 -31.99 -15.72
C LYS A 79 -4.69 -31.96 -14.44
N LEU A 80 -5.21 -31.42 -13.35
CA LEU A 80 -4.58 -31.47 -12.02
C LEU A 80 -4.49 -32.89 -11.47
N ARG A 81 -5.54 -33.71 -11.68
CA ARG A 81 -5.54 -35.13 -11.30
C ARG A 81 -4.54 -35.98 -12.10
N ALA A 82 -4.36 -35.67 -13.39
CA ALA A 82 -3.35 -36.33 -14.22
C ALA A 82 -1.91 -35.96 -13.81
N ALA A 83 -1.69 -34.80 -13.21
CA ALA A 83 -0.38 -34.37 -12.70
C ALA A 83 0.03 -35.07 -11.39
N SER A 84 -0.95 -35.59 -10.62
CA SER A 84 -0.70 -36.32 -9.36
C SER A 84 -0.36 -37.81 -9.52
N ASP A 85 -0.40 -38.36 -10.74
CA ASP A 85 -0.27 -39.81 -10.98
C ASP A 85 1.13 -40.26 -11.47
N ILE A 86 2.17 -39.42 -11.26
CA ILE A 86 3.57 -39.79 -11.53
C ILE A 86 4.25 -40.08 -10.18
N GLY A 87 4.25 -41.36 -9.80
CA GLY A 87 4.87 -41.89 -8.59
C GLY A 87 6.39 -41.74 -8.55
N GLY A 88 6.87 -40.59 -8.10
CA GLY A 88 8.24 -40.36 -7.63
C GLY A 88 8.24 -39.48 -6.37
N PRO A 89 9.29 -39.53 -5.51
CA PRO A 89 9.34 -38.70 -4.31
C PRO A 89 9.33 -37.23 -4.72
N PHE A 90 8.30 -36.50 -4.30
CA PHE A 90 8.18 -35.07 -4.53
C PHE A 90 9.26 -34.35 -3.72
N ASP A 91 10.34 -33.92 -4.38
CA ASP A 91 11.44 -33.19 -3.76
C ASP A 91 11.04 -31.72 -3.54
N TYR A 92 10.46 -31.45 -2.37
CA TYR A 92 10.13 -30.10 -1.91
C TYR A 92 11.33 -29.14 -2.00
N GLY A 93 12.57 -29.64 -1.88
CA GLY A 93 13.78 -28.84 -1.99
C GLY A 93 14.01 -28.29 -3.40
N GLN A 94 13.65 -29.05 -4.44
CA GLN A 94 13.77 -28.62 -5.83
C GLN A 94 12.70 -27.60 -6.20
N LEU A 95 11.47 -27.76 -5.70
CA LEU A 95 10.37 -26.81 -5.92
C LEU A 95 10.64 -25.46 -5.25
N LEU A 96 11.15 -25.45 -4.01
CA LEU A 96 11.53 -24.22 -3.29
C LEU A 96 12.66 -23.48 -4.01
N LYS A 97 13.65 -24.19 -4.57
CA LYS A 97 14.70 -23.57 -5.40
C LYS A 97 14.16 -22.99 -6.71
N GLN A 98 13.22 -23.69 -7.35
CA GLN A 98 12.59 -23.21 -8.59
C GLN A 98 11.72 -21.96 -8.34
N GLN A 99 10.95 -21.93 -7.25
CA GLN A 99 10.13 -20.78 -6.89
C GLN A 99 10.99 -19.55 -6.52
N ASN A 100 12.04 -19.74 -5.72
CA ASN A 100 12.97 -18.66 -5.38
C ASN A 100 13.77 -18.16 -6.61
N GLY A 101 14.13 -19.07 -7.54
CA GLY A 101 14.80 -18.71 -8.78
C GLY A 101 13.94 -17.85 -9.71
N MET A 102 12.66 -18.20 -9.87
CA MET A 102 11.72 -17.39 -10.66
C MET A 102 11.48 -16.01 -10.04
N GLN A 103 11.39 -15.91 -8.71
CA GLN A 103 11.19 -14.63 -8.04
C GLN A 103 12.42 -13.70 -8.17
N ALA A 104 13.62 -14.26 -8.10
CA ALA A 104 14.86 -13.52 -8.33
C ALA A 104 15.01 -13.03 -9.78
N GLN A 105 14.58 -13.83 -10.76
CA GLN A 105 14.60 -13.43 -12.17
C GLN A 105 13.56 -12.35 -12.47
N ALA A 106 12.34 -12.47 -11.94
CA ALA A 106 11.30 -11.46 -12.07
C ALA A 106 11.72 -10.10 -11.48
N GLN A 107 12.40 -10.10 -10.33
CA GLN A 107 12.92 -8.86 -9.74
C GLN A 107 14.02 -8.20 -10.59
N ARG A 108 14.90 -8.98 -11.23
CA ARG A 108 15.93 -8.43 -12.13
C ARG A 108 15.32 -7.83 -13.39
N GLU A 109 14.33 -8.47 -13.98
CA GLU A 109 13.64 -7.95 -15.17
C GLU A 109 12.84 -6.68 -14.85
N ALA A 110 12.18 -6.64 -13.69
CA ALA A 110 11.48 -5.45 -13.21
C ALA A 110 12.45 -4.27 -12.95
N GLN A 111 13.60 -4.51 -12.34
CA GLN A 111 14.63 -3.48 -12.14
C GLN A 111 15.23 -3.01 -13.47
N ALA A 112 15.47 -3.92 -14.43
CA ALA A 112 15.98 -3.55 -15.75
C ALA A 112 14.98 -2.66 -16.52
N GLN A 113 13.68 -2.98 -16.47
CA GLN A 113 12.63 -2.16 -17.09
C GLN A 113 12.49 -0.79 -16.39
N ALA A 114 12.63 -0.73 -15.06
CA ALA A 114 12.60 0.53 -14.31
C ALA A 114 13.78 1.45 -14.67
N ILE A 115 15.00 0.90 -14.81
CA ILE A 115 16.19 1.66 -15.24
C ILE A 115 16.02 2.16 -16.68
N GLN A 116 15.45 1.35 -17.58
CA GLN A 116 15.20 1.76 -18.96
C GLN A 116 14.10 2.84 -19.05
N ALA A 117 13.04 2.73 -18.25
CA ALA A 117 11.99 3.75 -18.16
C ALA A 117 12.52 5.08 -17.59
N GLN A 118 13.41 5.02 -16.59
CA GLN A 118 14.04 6.21 -16.02
C GLN A 118 15.02 6.88 -17.01
N ALA A 119 15.73 6.10 -17.82
CA ALA A 119 16.60 6.62 -18.88
C ALA A 119 15.80 7.30 -20.02
N GLN A 120 14.66 6.74 -20.42
CA GLN A 120 13.75 7.36 -21.40
C GLN A 120 13.09 8.63 -20.84
N ALA A 121 12.71 8.63 -19.55
CA ALA A 121 12.19 9.81 -18.88
C ALA A 121 13.26 10.93 -18.78
N ALA A 122 14.52 10.60 -18.51
CA ALA A 122 15.62 11.57 -18.45
C ALA A 122 15.92 12.22 -19.82
N GLN A 123 15.74 11.49 -20.93
CA GLN A 123 15.84 12.04 -22.28
C GLN A 123 14.64 12.95 -22.61
N ALA A 124 13.41 12.56 -22.23
CA ALA A 124 12.21 13.38 -22.43
C ALA A 124 12.23 14.70 -21.63
N VAL A 125 12.83 14.72 -20.44
CA VAL A 125 12.97 15.94 -19.63
C VAL A 125 14.00 16.91 -20.24
N ASN A 126 15.08 16.40 -20.86
CA ASN A 126 16.04 17.25 -21.58
C ASN A 126 15.43 17.84 -22.88
N ASP A 127 14.69 17.05 -23.66
CA ASP A 127 14.03 17.55 -24.88
C ASP A 127 12.91 18.55 -24.55
N ALA A 128 12.16 18.34 -23.47
CA ALA A 128 11.16 19.30 -22.99
C ALA A 128 11.78 20.61 -22.48
N GLN A 129 12.94 20.56 -21.83
CA GLN A 129 13.60 21.75 -21.28
C GLN A 129 14.33 22.58 -22.37
N VAL A 130 14.86 21.94 -23.42
CA VAL A 130 15.46 22.63 -24.59
C VAL A 130 14.38 23.23 -25.49
N GLN A 131 13.22 22.57 -25.66
CA GLN A 131 12.11 23.17 -26.40
C GLN A 131 11.41 24.29 -25.61
N GLN A 132 11.29 24.22 -24.28
CA GLN A 132 10.66 25.30 -23.51
C GLN A 132 11.54 26.56 -23.42
N SER A 133 12.87 26.41 -23.44
CA SER A 133 13.81 27.55 -23.48
C SER A 133 13.98 28.17 -24.87
N GLN A 134 13.82 27.41 -25.96
CA GLN A 134 13.76 27.98 -27.32
C GLN A 134 12.37 28.49 -27.73
N GLN A 135 11.27 27.95 -27.18
CA GLN A 135 9.91 28.43 -27.46
C GLN A 135 9.51 29.63 -26.58
N GLN A 136 10.06 29.81 -25.38
CA GLN A 136 9.88 31.07 -24.64
C GLN A 136 10.69 32.25 -25.22
N ALA A 137 11.77 31.98 -25.95
CA ALA A 137 12.50 33.02 -26.69
C ALA A 137 11.84 33.37 -28.04
N SER A 138 11.07 32.45 -28.65
CA SER A 138 10.44 32.65 -29.96
C SER A 138 8.93 32.93 -29.94
N GLN A 139 8.23 32.79 -28.80
CA GLN A 139 6.83 33.19 -28.64
C GLN A 139 6.60 34.54 -27.94
N LEU A 140 7.65 35.35 -27.76
CA LEU A 140 7.49 36.77 -27.40
C LEU A 140 7.65 37.72 -28.60
N ASN A 141 7.54 37.19 -29.82
CA ASN A 141 7.50 37.98 -31.04
C ASN A 141 6.07 38.04 -31.60
N VAL A 142 5.16 38.56 -30.77
CA VAL A 142 3.94 39.19 -31.28
C VAL A 142 4.19 40.68 -31.12
N ALA A 143 4.37 41.35 -32.25
CA ALA A 143 4.62 42.77 -32.34
C ALA A 143 3.43 43.56 -31.74
N SER A 144 3.59 44.05 -30.50
CA SER A 144 3.02 45.30 -30.00
C SER A 144 3.41 45.54 -28.53
N GLY A 145 4.33 46.49 -28.28
CA GLY A 145 4.39 47.26 -27.04
C GLY A 145 4.66 46.51 -25.73
N ARG A 146 5.89 46.03 -25.51
CA ARG A 146 6.39 45.97 -24.12
C ARG A 146 6.60 47.44 -23.71
N PRO A 147 5.80 48.01 -22.79
CA PRO A 147 5.95 49.40 -22.42
C PRO A 147 7.37 49.64 -21.90
N GLN A 148 7.98 50.74 -22.31
CA GLN A 148 9.37 51.07 -21.98
C GLN A 148 9.56 51.02 -20.46
N ALA A 149 10.62 50.36 -20.00
CA ALA A 149 10.89 50.19 -18.58
C ALA A 149 10.92 51.56 -17.88
N GLY A 150 10.09 51.73 -16.85
CA GLY A 150 9.92 52.99 -16.13
C GLY A 150 8.71 53.84 -16.56
N THR A 151 7.98 53.45 -17.62
CA THR A 151 6.70 54.07 -17.96
C THR A 151 5.56 53.58 -17.06
N ASP A 152 4.51 54.40 -16.90
CA ASP A 152 3.35 54.07 -16.06
C ASP A 152 2.63 52.78 -16.50
N GLU A 153 2.64 52.48 -17.81
CA GLU A 153 2.10 51.24 -18.36
C GLU A 153 2.92 50.01 -17.94
N TRP A 154 4.24 50.13 -17.87
CA TRP A 154 5.12 49.06 -17.39
C TRP A 154 4.86 48.76 -15.90
N HIS A 155 4.70 49.81 -15.08
CA HIS A 155 4.30 49.66 -13.68
C HIS A 155 2.89 49.06 -13.52
N LYS A 156 1.94 49.42 -14.39
CA LYS A 156 0.58 48.86 -14.39
C LYS A 156 0.60 47.36 -14.73
N ILE A 157 1.24 46.97 -15.83
CA ILE A 157 1.35 45.56 -16.23
C ILE A 157 2.02 44.72 -15.14
N ARG A 158 3.09 45.22 -14.52
CA ARG A 158 3.76 44.49 -13.42
C ARG A 158 2.84 44.28 -12.22
N ARG A 159 2.08 45.30 -11.82
CA ARG A 159 1.09 45.21 -10.74
C ARG A 159 -0.04 44.23 -11.09
N ASP A 160 -0.56 44.29 -12.31
CA ASP A 160 -1.67 43.44 -12.76
C ASP A 160 -1.22 41.97 -12.88
N ASN A 161 -0.02 41.72 -13.39
CA ASN A 161 0.58 40.37 -13.38
C ASN A 161 0.76 39.84 -11.95
N HIS A 162 1.27 40.65 -11.03
CA HIS A 162 1.42 40.23 -9.64
C HIS A 162 0.06 39.92 -8.98
N LYS A 163 -1.00 40.68 -9.30
CA LYS A 163 -2.37 40.39 -8.83
C LYS A 163 -2.88 39.07 -9.41
N GLU A 164 -2.65 38.81 -10.68
CA GLU A 164 -3.06 37.59 -11.36
C GLU A 164 -2.37 36.36 -10.78
N VAL A 165 -1.06 36.44 -10.51
CA VAL A 165 -0.30 35.38 -9.82
C VAL A 165 -0.93 35.07 -8.45
N GLU A 166 -1.23 36.09 -7.66
CA GLU A 166 -1.84 35.90 -6.36
C GLU A 166 -3.29 35.38 -6.45
N ARG A 167 -4.07 35.80 -7.46
CA ARG A 167 -5.41 35.24 -7.74
C ARG A 167 -5.32 33.74 -8.01
N ARG A 168 -4.44 33.31 -8.91
CA ARG A 168 -4.22 31.89 -9.24
C ARG A 168 -3.78 31.08 -8.03
N ARG A 169 -2.89 31.62 -7.20
CA ARG A 169 -2.48 30.99 -5.94
C ARG A 169 -3.68 30.76 -5.02
N ARG A 170 -4.54 31.78 -4.83
CA ARG A 170 -5.74 31.68 -4.00
C ARG A 170 -6.74 30.66 -4.55
N GLU A 171 -6.90 30.60 -5.86
CA GLU A 171 -7.77 29.63 -6.52
C GLU A 171 -7.29 28.20 -6.33
N ASN A 172 -5.98 27.96 -6.48
CA ASN A 172 -5.39 26.65 -6.25
C ASN A 172 -5.59 26.20 -4.79
N ILE A 173 -5.35 27.08 -3.81
CA ILE A 173 -5.59 26.77 -2.39
C ILE A 173 -7.07 26.46 -2.14
N ASN A 174 -7.98 27.26 -2.71
CA ASN A 174 -9.42 27.04 -2.54
C ASN A 174 -9.89 25.73 -3.19
N ALA A 175 -9.32 25.36 -4.33
CA ALA A 175 -9.59 24.08 -4.98
C ALA A 175 -9.14 22.92 -4.08
N GLY A 176 -7.93 23.00 -3.50
CA GLY A 176 -7.42 22.01 -2.56
C GLY A 176 -8.30 21.85 -1.31
N ILE A 177 -8.77 22.95 -0.72
CA ILE A 177 -9.66 22.90 0.46
C ILE A 177 -11.02 22.25 0.10
N LYS A 178 -11.56 22.52 -1.08
CA LYS A 178 -12.81 21.89 -1.54
C LYS A 178 -12.65 20.40 -1.78
N ALA A 179 -11.54 19.97 -2.40
CA ALA A 179 -11.22 18.56 -2.58
C ALA A 179 -11.08 17.83 -1.24
N LEU A 180 -10.43 18.47 -0.26
CA LEU A 180 -10.33 17.94 1.10
C LEU A 180 -11.72 17.73 1.72
N SER A 181 -12.63 18.71 1.60
CA SER A 181 -13.99 18.61 2.14
C SER A 181 -14.77 17.41 1.59
N SER A 182 -14.58 17.07 0.30
CA SER A 182 -15.26 15.90 -0.30
C SER A 182 -14.77 14.53 0.19
N LEU A 183 -13.56 14.47 0.76
CA LEU A 183 -13.02 13.24 1.35
C LEU A 183 -13.44 13.04 2.81
N LEU A 184 -14.00 14.08 3.43
CA LEU A 184 -14.47 14.00 4.81
C LEU A 184 -15.87 13.38 4.87
N PRO A 185 -16.23 12.68 5.96
CA PRO A 185 -17.57 12.10 6.13
C PRO A 185 -18.71 13.13 6.11
N THR A 186 -18.40 14.41 6.34
CA THR A 186 -19.38 15.50 6.36
C THR A 186 -18.84 16.64 5.50
N ASN A 187 -19.67 17.07 4.55
CA ASN A 187 -19.37 18.16 3.63
C ASN A 187 -19.56 19.52 4.29
N GLU A 188 -18.47 20.04 4.88
CA GLU A 188 -18.42 21.36 5.48
C GLU A 188 -18.09 22.44 4.44
N THR A 189 -18.61 23.66 4.62
CA THR A 189 -18.35 24.81 3.73
C THR A 189 -17.35 25.82 4.33
N ASN A 190 -17.14 25.78 5.64
CA ASN A 190 -16.23 26.67 6.35
C ASN A 190 -14.78 26.15 6.26
N LYS A 191 -13.87 26.98 5.70
CA LYS A 191 -12.45 26.63 5.53
C LYS A 191 -11.76 26.21 6.82
N ALA A 192 -12.01 26.90 7.93
CA ALA A 192 -11.38 26.56 9.20
C ALA A 192 -11.90 25.21 9.74
N GLN A 193 -13.20 24.97 9.61
CA GLN A 193 -13.82 23.73 10.06
C GLN A 193 -13.37 22.53 9.23
N ILE A 194 -13.27 22.68 7.90
CA ILE A 194 -12.75 21.64 7.00
C ILE A 194 -11.35 21.21 7.45
N LEU A 195 -10.46 22.16 7.75
CA LEU A 195 -9.10 21.85 8.20
C LEU A 195 -9.08 21.14 9.55
N GLN A 196 -9.87 21.59 10.52
CA GLN A 196 -9.95 20.93 11.83
C GLN A 196 -10.49 19.50 11.72
N ARG A 197 -11.59 19.31 10.99
CA ARG A 197 -12.22 18.00 10.77
C ARG A 197 -11.32 17.06 9.99
N ALA A 198 -10.54 17.57 9.04
CA ALA A 198 -9.54 16.76 8.35
C ALA A 198 -8.46 16.24 9.30
N VAL A 199 -7.96 17.07 10.22
CA VAL A 199 -6.96 16.64 11.21
C VAL A 199 -7.55 15.55 12.12
N GLU A 200 -8.76 15.75 12.64
CA GLU A 200 -9.47 14.76 13.46
C GLU A 200 -9.69 13.45 12.69
N TYR A 201 -10.14 13.56 11.43
CA TYR A 201 -10.42 12.39 10.62
C TYR A 201 -9.16 11.60 10.28
N ILE A 202 -8.05 12.25 9.95
CA ILE A 202 -6.76 11.58 9.74
C ILE A 202 -6.31 10.84 11.01
N LYS A 203 -6.45 11.45 12.19
CA LYS A 203 -6.14 10.78 13.47
C LYS A 203 -6.99 9.54 13.69
N ARG A 204 -8.31 9.66 13.47
CA ARG A 204 -9.25 8.54 13.59
C ARG A 204 -8.94 7.44 12.59
N LEU A 205 -8.57 7.77 11.35
CA LEU A 205 -8.19 6.78 10.34
C LEU A 205 -6.95 5.99 10.77
N LYS A 206 -5.93 6.67 11.34
CA LYS A 206 -4.75 6.00 11.89
C LYS A 206 -5.08 5.09 13.06
N GLU A 207 -5.91 5.55 13.99
CA GLU A 207 -6.34 4.74 15.13
C GLU A 207 -7.17 3.52 14.67
N ASN A 208 -8.06 3.71 13.70
CA ASN A 208 -8.84 2.63 13.11
C ASN A 208 -7.95 1.60 12.37
N GLU A 209 -6.92 2.07 11.65
CA GLU A 209 -5.93 1.20 11.02
C GLU A 209 -5.21 0.33 12.06
N THR A 210 -4.73 0.91 13.17
CA THR A 210 -4.14 0.16 14.28
C THR A 210 -5.11 -0.87 14.85
N ASN A 211 -6.35 -0.46 15.16
CA ASN A 211 -7.37 -1.37 15.70
C ASN A 211 -7.71 -2.52 14.75
N ASN A 212 -7.72 -2.26 13.44
CA ASN A 212 -7.97 -3.29 12.43
C ASN A 212 -6.82 -4.29 12.36
N ILE A 213 -5.57 -3.81 12.43
CA ILE A 213 -4.39 -4.68 12.49
C ILE A 213 -4.43 -5.56 13.74
N GLU A 214 -4.73 -4.98 14.91
CA GLU A 214 -4.83 -5.72 16.17
C GLU A 214 -5.92 -6.78 16.11
N LYS A 215 -7.13 -6.41 15.65
CA LYS A 215 -8.26 -7.33 15.49
C LYS A 215 -7.92 -8.47 14.54
N TRP A 216 -7.38 -8.16 13.36
CA TRP A 216 -7.01 -9.16 12.37
C TRP A 216 -5.93 -10.10 12.92
N THR A 217 -4.94 -9.57 13.61
CA THR A 217 -3.87 -10.37 14.23
C THR A 217 -4.43 -11.34 15.27
N LEU A 218 -5.35 -10.88 16.12
CA LEU A 218 -6.01 -11.73 17.10
C LEU A 218 -6.85 -12.82 16.44
N GLU A 219 -7.70 -12.47 15.48
CA GLU A 219 -8.52 -13.43 14.73
C GLU A 219 -7.66 -14.47 14.01
N LYS A 220 -6.54 -14.03 13.42
CA LYS A 220 -5.58 -14.89 12.74
C LYS A 220 -4.93 -15.89 13.71
N LEU A 221 -4.44 -15.43 14.86
CA LEU A 221 -3.83 -16.28 15.89
C LEU A 221 -4.82 -17.32 16.42
N LEU A 222 -6.07 -16.91 16.70
CA LEU A 222 -7.11 -17.82 17.18
C LEU A 222 -7.46 -18.88 16.13
N THR A 223 -7.56 -18.48 14.87
CA THR A 223 -7.85 -19.41 13.77
C THR A 223 -6.70 -20.38 13.56
N ASP A 224 -5.45 -19.89 13.59
CA ASP A 224 -4.26 -20.74 13.43
C ASP A 224 -4.13 -21.75 14.59
N GLN A 225 -4.45 -21.33 15.82
CA GLN A 225 -4.51 -22.23 16.98
C GLN A 225 -5.58 -23.31 16.79
N ALA A 226 -6.80 -22.94 16.38
CA ALA A 226 -7.88 -23.90 16.13
C ALA A 226 -7.52 -24.88 15.00
N VAL A 227 -6.89 -24.40 13.92
CA VAL A 227 -6.41 -25.24 12.83
C VAL A 227 -5.34 -26.22 13.32
N ALA A 228 -4.40 -25.78 14.16
CA ALA A 228 -3.37 -26.64 14.73
C ALA A 228 -3.99 -27.75 15.61
N GLU A 229 -4.95 -27.41 16.47
CA GLU A 229 -5.65 -28.35 17.34
C GLU A 229 -6.46 -29.38 16.53
N LEU A 230 -7.23 -28.92 15.54
CA LEU A 230 -8.00 -29.80 14.66
C LEU A 230 -7.07 -30.70 13.83
N SER A 231 -5.94 -30.19 13.36
CA SER A 231 -4.95 -30.97 12.62
C SER A 231 -4.32 -32.05 13.50
N ALA A 232 -3.96 -31.72 14.74
CA ALA A 232 -3.42 -32.67 15.71
C ALA A 232 -4.45 -33.76 16.07
N SER A 233 -5.72 -33.39 16.27
CA SER A 233 -6.81 -34.33 16.53
C SER A 233 -7.05 -35.28 15.34
N ASN A 234 -7.08 -34.74 14.13
CA ASN A 234 -7.19 -35.55 12.92
C ASN A 234 -6.04 -36.53 12.76
N GLU A 235 -4.81 -36.10 13.04
CA GLU A 235 -3.63 -36.96 12.95
C GLU A 235 -3.70 -38.10 13.98
N LYS A 236 -4.12 -37.81 15.20
CA LYS A 236 -4.34 -38.83 16.24
C LYS A 236 -5.40 -39.85 15.82
N LEU A 237 -6.53 -39.39 15.29
CA LEU A 237 -7.61 -40.28 14.82
C LEU A 237 -7.15 -41.17 13.65
N LYS A 238 -6.35 -40.63 12.72
CA LYS A 238 -5.75 -41.43 11.65
C LYS A 238 -4.85 -42.53 12.19
N GLN A 239 -4.02 -42.23 13.20
CA GLN A 239 -3.15 -43.22 13.84
C GLN A 239 -3.95 -44.31 14.57
N GLU A 240 -5.01 -43.95 15.29
CA GLU A 240 -5.90 -44.92 15.95
C GLU A 240 -6.64 -45.80 14.94
N LEU A 241 -7.12 -45.20 13.86
CA LEU A 241 -7.74 -45.91 12.74
C LEU A 241 -6.74 -46.89 12.11
N GLU A 242 -5.52 -46.47 11.82
CA GLU A 242 -4.49 -47.36 11.27
C GLU A 242 -4.18 -48.53 12.22
N LYS A 243 -4.04 -48.25 13.51
CA LYS A 243 -3.81 -49.28 14.53
C LYS A 243 -4.93 -50.32 14.56
N THR A 244 -6.18 -49.86 14.62
CA THR A 244 -7.35 -50.76 14.65
C THR A 244 -7.51 -51.56 13.36
N TYR A 245 -7.19 -50.98 12.18
CA TYR A 245 -7.15 -51.73 10.93
C TYR A 245 -6.08 -52.83 10.94
N ARG A 246 -4.87 -52.54 11.44
CA ARG A 246 -3.80 -53.55 11.58
C ARG A 246 -4.22 -54.69 12.52
N GLU A 247 -4.86 -54.37 13.64
CA GLU A 247 -5.39 -55.37 14.58
C GLU A 247 -6.49 -56.24 13.94
N LEU A 248 -7.42 -55.62 13.20
CA LEU A 248 -8.47 -56.35 12.46
C LEU A 248 -7.88 -57.30 11.42
N GLU A 249 -6.87 -56.87 10.66
CA GLU A 249 -6.18 -57.73 9.70
C GLU A 249 -5.49 -58.93 10.37
N HIS A 250 -4.86 -58.69 11.52
CA HIS A 250 -4.22 -59.75 12.30
C HIS A 250 -5.23 -60.81 12.77
N TYR A 251 -6.35 -60.39 13.38
CA TYR A 251 -7.39 -61.32 13.82
C TYR A 251 -8.08 -62.05 12.66
N LYS A 252 -8.32 -61.38 11.54
CA LYS A 252 -8.84 -62.03 10.32
C LYS A 252 -7.91 -63.12 9.82
N LYS A 253 -6.60 -62.90 9.85
CA LYS A 253 -5.61 -63.90 9.45
C LYS A 253 -5.65 -65.12 10.37
N ILE A 254 -5.63 -64.91 11.69
CA ILE A 254 -5.73 -66.00 12.67
C ILE A 254 -7.02 -66.80 12.48
N ALA A 255 -8.17 -66.13 12.34
CA ALA A 255 -9.45 -66.79 12.15
C ALA A 255 -9.49 -67.64 10.87
N LYS A 256 -8.83 -67.18 9.79
CA LYS A 256 -8.70 -67.94 8.55
C LYS A 256 -7.80 -69.17 8.73
N GLU A 257 -6.64 -69.01 9.36
CA GLU A 257 -5.72 -70.12 9.63
C GLU A 257 -6.36 -71.21 10.51
N GLU A 258 -7.20 -70.83 11.47
CA GLU A 258 -7.97 -71.78 12.29
C GLU A 258 -9.10 -72.47 11.50
N ALA A 259 -9.72 -71.78 10.54
CA ALA A 259 -10.71 -72.38 9.66
C ALA A 259 -10.07 -73.41 8.70
N ASP A 260 -8.88 -73.13 8.19
CA ASP A 260 -8.15 -74.01 7.25
C ASP A 260 -7.60 -75.29 7.93
N LYS A 261 -7.56 -75.34 9.27
CA LYS A 261 -7.11 -76.51 10.06
C LYS A 261 -8.22 -77.53 10.37
N LYS A 262 -9.49 -77.20 10.15
CA LYS A 262 -10.65 -78.07 10.42
C LYS A 262 -11.11 -78.79 9.16
#